data_AF-A0A9P7VQ07-F1
#
_entry.id   AF-A0A9P7VQ07-F1
#
_cell.length_a   1.000
_cell.length_b   1.000
_cell.length_c   1.000
_cell.angle_alpha   90.00
_cell.angle_beta   90.00
_cell.angle_gamma   90.00
#
_symmetry.space_group_name_H-M   'P 1'
#
loop_
_entity.id
_entity.type
_entity.pdbx_description
1 polymer ?
#
loop_
_entity_poly.entity_id
_entity_poly.type
_entity_poly.pdbx_seq_one_letter_code
_entity_poly.pdbx_strand_id
1 'polypeptide(L)'
;GIPYAEPPVGSLRLEHPVLKTDIDAQTFGLVCLQEGVVTDEMSEDCLTVNILRPTGLSSEDSLPVMFWIYGSGFSGGTSSSYSGSNIIAQSVTRGTPIIYVNHNYRLGPLGFPQGQEAADRGVINLGTRDQLTALEWVQQNIGLFGGDKAKVHKCMICRLSGITSPNRWGKRWSYVDRSDASKLVDL
;
A
#
# COMPACT_ATOMS: atom_id res chain seq x y z
N GLY A 1 7.65 -3.77 -7.40
CA GLY A 1 7.52 -2.33 -7.18
C GLY A 1 7.20 -1.67 -8.48
N ILE A 2 5.93 -1.76 -8.89
CA ILE A 2 5.43 -1.14 -10.11
C ILE A 2 5.20 0.34 -9.82
N PRO A 3 5.76 1.29 -10.59
CA PRO A 3 5.53 2.71 -10.36
C PRO A 3 4.08 3.06 -10.68
N TYR A 4 3.35 3.61 -9.71
CA TYR A 4 1.97 4.09 -9.94
C TYR A 4 1.91 5.61 -10.18
N ALA A 5 2.99 6.32 -9.87
CA ALA A 5 3.11 7.75 -10.07
C ALA A 5 4.55 8.12 -10.49
N GLU A 6 4.71 9.31 -11.07
CA GLU A 6 6.04 9.85 -11.35
C GLU A 6 6.83 10.07 -10.05
N PRO A 7 8.16 9.86 -10.06
CA PRO A 7 9.01 10.06 -8.89
C PRO A 7 8.84 11.47 -8.30
N PRO A 8 8.51 11.62 -7.01
CA PRO A 8 8.25 12.92 -6.38
C PRO A 8 9.57 13.64 -6.00
N VAL A 9 10.49 13.74 -6.96
CA VAL A 9 11.83 14.34 -6.80
C VAL A 9 11.96 15.64 -7.59
N GLY A 10 12.97 16.46 -7.23
CA GLY A 10 13.26 17.71 -7.93
C GLY A 10 12.06 18.67 -7.93
N SER A 11 11.55 19.01 -9.12
CA SER A 11 10.38 19.89 -9.27
C SER A 11 9.07 19.29 -8.78
N LEU A 12 8.97 17.97 -8.65
CA LEU A 12 7.78 17.28 -8.13
C LEU A 12 7.83 17.05 -6.61
N ARG A 13 8.92 17.49 -5.97
CA ARG A 13 9.04 17.42 -4.52
C ARG A 13 7.99 18.33 -3.87
N LEU A 14 7.24 17.77 -2.92
CA LEU A 14 6.10 18.42 -2.26
C LEU A 14 4.97 18.84 -3.20
N GLU A 15 4.86 18.19 -4.37
CA GLU A 15 3.73 18.36 -5.29
C GLU A 15 2.80 17.15 -5.26
N HIS A 16 1.61 17.32 -5.83
CA HIS A 16 0.62 16.24 -5.96
C HIS A 16 1.20 15.12 -6.84
N PRO A 17 0.89 13.85 -6.53
CA PRO A 17 1.37 12.72 -7.34
C PRO A 17 0.78 12.80 -8.76
N VAL A 18 1.64 12.60 -9.76
CA VAL A 18 1.24 12.51 -11.16
C VAL A 18 1.10 11.05 -11.52
N LEU A 19 -0.11 10.60 -11.87
CA LEU A 19 -0.41 9.20 -12.20
C LEU A 19 0.47 8.73 -13.37
N LYS A 20 1.10 7.56 -13.23
CA LYS A 20 1.87 6.89 -14.27
C LYS A 20 1.17 5.61 -14.70
N THR A 21 0.97 5.39 -15.99
CA THR A 21 0.24 4.21 -16.50
C THR A 21 1.15 3.06 -16.91
N ASP A 22 2.45 3.28 -17.00
CA ASP A 22 3.40 2.28 -17.45
C ASP A 22 3.62 1.20 -16.39
N ILE A 23 3.57 -0.07 -16.81
CA ILE A 23 3.77 -1.23 -15.93
C ILE A 23 5.19 -1.75 -16.15
N ASP A 24 6.11 -1.34 -15.28
CA ASP A 24 7.44 -1.95 -15.17
C ASP A 24 7.58 -2.63 -13.80
N ALA A 25 7.92 -3.91 -13.79
CA ALA A 25 7.73 -4.79 -12.62
C ALA A 25 8.93 -5.73 -12.35
N GLN A 26 10.16 -5.25 -12.52
CA GLN A 26 11.35 -6.12 -12.43
C GLN A 26 11.87 -6.32 -11.00
N THR A 27 11.75 -5.32 -10.13
CA THR A 27 12.32 -5.34 -8.78
C THR A 27 11.34 -4.81 -7.74
N PHE A 28 11.58 -5.11 -6.45
CA PHE A 28 10.89 -4.41 -5.37
C PHE A 28 11.27 -2.93 -5.40
N GLY A 29 10.27 -2.07 -5.16
CA GLY A 29 10.49 -0.63 -5.13
C GLY A 29 11.21 -0.23 -3.85
N LEU A 30 11.92 0.89 -3.91
CA LEU A 30 12.58 1.48 -2.75
C LEU A 30 11.54 1.92 -1.70
N VAL A 31 11.98 1.98 -0.46
CA VAL A 31 11.19 2.40 0.70
C VAL A 31 11.16 3.94 0.74
N CYS A 32 10.03 4.51 1.13
CA CYS A 32 9.95 5.97 1.30
C CYS A 32 10.83 6.44 2.45
N LEU A 33 11.38 7.66 2.29
CA LEU A 33 12.10 8.35 3.36
C LEU A 33 11.23 8.42 4.63
N GLN A 34 11.80 7.99 5.75
CA GLN A 34 11.17 7.95 7.06
C GLN A 34 12.23 8.19 8.16
N GLU A 35 11.79 8.65 9.33
CA GLU A 35 12.69 8.92 10.45
C GLU A 35 13.02 7.63 11.22
N GLY A 36 14.26 7.50 11.70
CA GLY A 36 14.66 6.39 12.58
C GLY A 36 14.96 5.04 11.90
N VAL A 37 14.81 4.97 10.57
CA VAL A 37 15.27 3.85 9.74
C VAL A 37 16.23 4.45 8.72
N VAL A 38 17.48 4.00 8.69
CA VAL A 38 18.46 4.38 7.67
C VAL A 38 18.94 3.09 7.04
N THR A 39 18.41 2.76 5.87
CA THR A 39 18.88 1.66 5.04
C THR A 39 19.18 2.19 3.64
N ASP A 40 20.09 1.53 2.92
CA ASP A 40 20.41 1.86 1.52
C ASP A 40 19.23 1.66 0.55
N GLU A 41 18.10 1.17 1.06
CA GLU A 41 16.88 0.87 0.32
C GLU A 41 15.87 2.03 0.36
N MET A 42 16.26 3.21 0.88
CA MET A 42 15.37 4.35 1.04
C MET A 42 15.59 5.42 -0.03
N SER A 43 14.50 5.92 -0.60
CA SER A 43 14.51 6.97 -1.62
C SER A 43 13.24 7.82 -1.57
N GLU A 44 13.31 9.03 -2.13
CA GLU A 44 12.10 9.81 -2.47
C GLU A 44 11.35 9.17 -3.64
N ASP A 45 12.05 8.48 -4.53
CA ASP A 45 11.46 7.65 -5.57
C ASP A 45 10.96 6.33 -4.98
N CYS A 46 9.84 6.41 -4.28
CA CYS A 46 9.26 5.29 -3.54
C CYS A 46 7.81 4.98 -3.92
N LEU A 47 7.19 5.74 -4.86
CA LEU A 47 5.77 5.62 -5.21
C LEU A 47 5.49 4.39 -6.07
N THR A 48 5.57 3.23 -5.43
CA THR A 48 5.41 1.92 -6.06
C THR A 48 4.31 1.08 -5.42
N VAL A 49 3.73 0.20 -6.22
CA VAL A 49 2.71 -0.77 -5.82
C VAL A 49 3.24 -2.19 -6.07
N ASN A 50 2.89 -3.14 -5.21
CA ASN A 50 3.16 -4.55 -5.42
C ASN A 50 1.84 -5.31 -5.45
N ILE A 51 1.71 -6.17 -6.46
CA ILE A 51 0.55 -7.03 -6.66
C ILE A 51 1.01 -8.45 -6.42
N LEU A 52 0.35 -9.12 -5.48
CA LEU A 52 0.52 -10.54 -5.23
C LEU A 52 -0.78 -11.24 -5.62
N ARG A 53 -0.69 -12.30 -6.42
CA ARG A 53 -1.84 -13.07 -6.88
C ARG A 53 -1.51 -14.57 -6.91
N PRO A 54 -2.53 -15.45 -6.80
CA PRO A 54 -2.38 -16.87 -7.07
C PRO A 54 -1.76 -17.15 -8.44
N THR A 55 -0.99 -18.23 -8.55
CA THR A 55 -0.44 -18.68 -9.83
C THR A 55 -1.55 -19.27 -10.71
N GLY A 56 -1.38 -19.17 -12.04
CA GLY A 56 -2.34 -19.73 -13.01
C GLY A 56 -3.56 -18.86 -13.33
N LEU A 57 -3.63 -17.63 -12.81
CA LEU A 57 -4.69 -16.68 -13.16
C LEU A 57 -4.44 -16.03 -14.53
N SER A 58 -5.50 -15.99 -15.32
CA SER A 58 -5.62 -15.27 -16.59
C SER A 58 -6.15 -13.85 -16.39
N SER A 59 -6.12 -13.03 -17.45
CA SER A 59 -6.77 -11.72 -17.47
C SER A 59 -8.30 -11.80 -17.47
N GLU A 60 -8.86 -12.96 -17.81
CA GLU A 60 -10.31 -13.20 -17.84
C GLU A 60 -10.87 -13.53 -16.45
N ASP A 61 -10.00 -13.84 -15.49
CA ASP A 61 -10.41 -14.07 -14.11
C ASP A 61 -10.84 -12.75 -13.45
N SER A 62 -11.78 -12.87 -12.51
CA SER A 62 -12.41 -11.71 -11.85
C SER A 62 -12.40 -11.90 -10.33
N LEU A 63 -11.20 -11.78 -9.75
CA LEU A 63 -11.02 -11.97 -8.30
C LEU A 63 -11.21 -10.68 -7.51
N PRO A 64 -11.74 -10.76 -6.27
CA PRO A 64 -11.78 -9.62 -5.37
C PRO A 64 -10.36 -9.18 -5.00
N VAL A 65 -10.19 -7.86 -4.89
CA VAL A 65 -8.89 -7.23 -4.64
C VAL A 65 -8.87 -6.68 -3.22
N MET A 66 -7.89 -7.09 -2.43
CA MET A 66 -7.58 -6.53 -1.13
C MET A 66 -6.49 -5.46 -1.29
N PHE A 67 -6.86 -4.20 -1.10
CA PHE A 67 -5.94 -3.07 -1.13
C PHE A 67 -5.46 -2.73 0.28
N TRP A 68 -4.20 -3.01 0.55
CA TRP A 68 -3.56 -2.86 1.85
C TRP A 68 -2.87 -1.52 2.00
N ILE A 69 -3.22 -0.79 3.07
CA ILE A 69 -2.56 0.43 3.50
C ILE A 69 -1.86 0.13 4.82
N TYR A 70 -0.53 0.13 4.83
CA TYR A 70 0.24 -0.01 6.06
C TYR A 70 0.07 1.23 6.94
N GLY A 71 0.06 1.04 8.25
CA GLY A 71 -0.06 2.13 9.22
C GLY A 71 1.09 2.15 10.22
N SER A 72 1.63 3.34 10.45
CA SER A 72 2.60 3.63 11.51
C SER A 72 2.51 5.08 11.98
N GLY A 73 1.29 5.66 12.01
CA GLY A 73 1.10 7.05 12.42
C GLY A 73 1.66 8.08 11.42
N PHE A 74 1.71 7.74 10.13
CA PHE A 74 2.19 8.59 9.04
C PHE A 74 3.68 8.98 9.07
N SER A 75 4.45 8.47 10.02
CA SER A 75 5.88 8.78 10.18
C SER A 75 6.82 7.64 9.77
N GLY A 76 6.30 6.43 9.55
CA GLY A 76 7.09 5.25 9.21
C GLY A 76 6.29 4.12 8.56
N GLY A 77 6.99 3.03 8.23
CA GLY A 77 6.44 1.83 7.61
C GLY A 77 6.86 1.67 6.14
N THR A 78 6.77 0.43 5.67
CA THR A 78 7.08 0.05 4.29
C THR A 78 6.17 -1.06 3.84
N SER A 79 5.81 -1.08 2.55
CA SER A 79 5.04 -2.16 1.95
C SER A 79 5.79 -3.50 2.02
N SER A 80 7.13 -3.49 2.02
CA SER A 80 7.95 -4.71 2.06
C SER A 80 7.82 -5.47 3.38
N SER A 81 7.51 -4.79 4.49
CA SER A 81 7.27 -5.44 5.79
C SER A 81 5.94 -6.20 5.85
N TYR A 82 5.04 -6.00 4.88
CA TYR A 82 3.72 -6.62 4.84
C TYR A 82 3.58 -7.51 3.61
N SER A 83 4.23 -8.67 3.65
CA SER A 83 4.07 -9.71 2.63
C SER A 83 2.68 -10.35 2.71
N GLY A 84 1.95 -10.33 1.59
CA GLY A 84 0.60 -10.89 1.47
C GLY A 84 0.55 -12.39 1.21
N SER A 85 1.70 -13.07 1.09
CA SER A 85 1.77 -14.49 0.65
C SER A 85 0.93 -15.43 1.52
N ASN A 86 0.97 -15.26 2.84
CA ASN A 86 0.16 -16.08 3.75
C ASN A 86 -1.34 -15.84 3.59
N ILE A 87 -1.76 -14.60 3.35
CA ILE A 87 -3.17 -14.25 3.14
C ILE A 87 -3.66 -14.90 1.85
N ILE A 88 -2.87 -14.83 0.78
CA ILE A 88 -3.20 -15.45 -0.50
C ILE A 88 -3.28 -16.97 -0.36
N ALA A 89 -2.27 -17.61 0.24
CA ALA A 89 -2.24 -19.06 0.42
C ALA A 89 -3.48 -19.56 1.19
N GLN A 90 -3.85 -18.86 2.27
CA GLN A 90 -5.06 -19.17 3.03
C GLN A 90 -6.34 -18.93 2.23
N SER A 91 -6.38 -17.87 1.40
CA SER A 91 -7.53 -17.58 0.53
C SER A 91 -7.78 -18.69 -0.49
N VAL A 92 -6.71 -19.26 -1.06
CA VAL A 92 -6.77 -20.38 -2.00
C VAL A 92 -7.23 -21.65 -1.30
N THR A 93 -6.64 -21.99 -0.14
CA THR A 93 -7.04 -23.16 0.65
C THR A 93 -8.52 -23.11 1.08
N ARG A 94 -9.04 -21.91 1.35
CA ARG A 94 -10.45 -21.69 1.72
C ARG A 94 -11.40 -21.70 0.51
N GLY A 95 -10.90 -21.77 -0.71
CA GLY A 95 -11.71 -21.71 -1.94
C GLY A 95 -12.23 -20.32 -2.29
N THR A 96 -11.69 -19.26 -1.66
CA THR A 96 -12.06 -17.86 -1.93
C THR A 96 -10.81 -17.07 -2.30
N PRO A 97 -10.19 -17.33 -3.47
CA PRO A 97 -8.94 -16.69 -3.86
C PRO A 97 -9.09 -15.17 -3.98
N ILE A 98 -8.09 -14.44 -3.50
CA ILE A 98 -8.05 -12.98 -3.57
C ILE A 98 -6.75 -12.50 -4.20
N ILE A 99 -6.77 -11.28 -4.75
CA ILE A 99 -5.55 -10.56 -5.12
C ILE A 99 -5.20 -9.60 -3.98
N TYR A 100 -3.94 -9.63 -3.55
CA TYR A 100 -3.45 -8.73 -2.51
C TYR A 100 -2.58 -7.64 -3.16
N VAL A 101 -2.87 -6.39 -2.84
CA VAL A 101 -2.15 -5.24 -3.35
C VAL A 101 -1.66 -4.41 -2.17
N ASN A 102 -0.36 -4.15 -2.10
CA ASN A 102 0.22 -3.19 -1.16
C ASN A 102 0.96 -2.09 -1.94
N HIS A 103 1.18 -0.93 -1.33
CA HIS A 103 1.84 0.19 -1.98
C HIS A 103 2.57 1.04 -0.95
N ASN A 104 3.55 1.79 -1.41
CA ASN A 104 4.26 2.82 -0.66
C ASN A 104 3.60 4.19 -0.90
N TYR A 105 3.62 5.05 0.11
CA TYR A 105 3.14 6.43 0.06
C TYR A 105 4.07 7.32 0.88
N ARG A 106 4.15 8.63 0.55
CA ARG A 106 5.04 9.56 1.26
C ARG A 106 4.66 9.67 2.75
N LEU A 107 5.69 9.74 3.59
CA LEU A 107 5.58 9.79 5.05
C LEU A 107 6.23 11.07 5.59
N GLY A 108 5.97 11.34 6.87
CA GLY A 108 6.57 12.45 7.61
C GLY A 108 6.34 13.81 6.91
N PRO A 109 7.34 14.71 6.90
CA PRO A 109 7.19 16.04 6.32
C PRO A 109 7.02 16.04 4.80
N LEU A 110 7.47 14.99 4.10
CA LEU A 110 7.32 14.88 2.65
C LEU A 110 5.89 14.47 2.24
N GLY A 111 5.20 13.70 3.09
CA GLY A 111 3.82 13.29 2.87
C GLY A 111 2.79 14.20 3.53
N PHE A 112 3.13 14.79 4.67
CA PHE A 112 2.19 15.57 5.49
C PHE A 112 2.83 16.90 5.92
N PRO A 113 3.24 17.76 4.96
CA PRO A 113 3.82 19.06 5.29
C PRO A 113 2.80 19.90 6.06
N GLN A 114 3.28 20.57 7.11
CA GLN A 114 2.49 21.44 7.97
C GLN A 114 2.85 22.90 7.70
N GLY A 115 1.98 23.83 8.10
CA GLY A 115 2.21 25.27 7.98
C GLY A 115 1.29 25.97 7.00
N GLN A 116 1.30 27.31 7.04
CA GLN A 116 0.43 28.14 6.20
C GLN A 116 0.84 28.05 4.73
N GLU A 117 2.14 27.94 4.46
CA GLU A 117 2.70 27.82 3.12
C GLU A 117 2.24 26.53 2.42
N ALA A 118 2.16 25.43 3.17
CA ALA A 118 1.63 24.16 2.65
C ALA A 118 0.11 24.24 2.44
N ALA A 119 -0.61 24.96 3.31
CA ALA A 119 -2.06 25.18 3.18
C ALA A 119 -2.39 26.06 1.97
N ASP A 120 -1.67 27.17 1.78
CA ASP A 120 -1.85 28.10 0.66
C ASP A 120 -1.58 27.43 -0.69
N ARG A 121 -0.62 26.50 -0.73
CA ARG A 121 -0.33 25.67 -1.90
C ARG A 121 -1.26 24.46 -2.06
N GLY A 122 -2.09 24.15 -1.06
CA GLY A 122 -3.00 22.99 -1.09
C GLY A 122 -2.29 21.63 -1.03
N VAL A 123 -1.13 21.55 -0.37
CA VAL A 123 -0.26 20.35 -0.33
C VAL A 123 -0.18 19.70 1.06
N ILE A 124 -1.12 19.98 1.97
CA ILE A 124 -1.06 19.51 3.38
C ILE A 124 -1.23 17.98 3.59
N ASN A 125 -1.77 17.24 2.61
CA ASN A 125 -2.10 15.82 2.73
C ASN A 125 -1.62 15.01 1.51
N LEU A 126 -0.37 15.21 1.11
CA LEU A 126 0.22 14.52 -0.05
C LEU A 126 0.22 12.99 0.12
N GLY A 127 0.54 12.47 1.31
CA GLY A 127 0.54 11.03 1.57
C GLY A 127 -0.86 10.41 1.41
N THR A 128 -1.93 11.14 1.73
CA THR A 128 -3.30 10.70 1.44
C THR A 128 -3.62 10.77 -0.05
N ARG A 129 -3.11 11.78 -0.77
CA ARG A 129 -3.24 11.88 -2.23
C ARG A 129 -2.52 10.72 -2.92
N ASP A 130 -1.34 10.34 -2.44
CA ASP A 130 -0.58 9.18 -2.95
C ASP A 130 -1.40 7.89 -2.82
N GLN A 131 -2.06 7.67 -1.69
CA GLN A 131 -2.94 6.51 -1.48
C GLN A 131 -4.14 6.52 -2.45
N LEU A 132 -4.70 7.69 -2.75
CA LEU A 132 -5.78 7.82 -3.72
C LEU A 132 -5.29 7.53 -5.15
N THR A 133 -4.15 8.07 -5.55
CA THR A 133 -3.55 7.82 -6.87
C THR A 133 -3.16 6.34 -7.03
N ALA A 134 -2.64 5.70 -5.98
CA ALA A 134 -2.38 4.26 -5.99
C ALA A 134 -3.68 3.46 -6.19
N LEU A 135 -4.78 3.86 -5.54
CA LEU A 135 -6.07 3.22 -5.73
C LEU A 135 -6.61 3.42 -7.15
N GLU A 136 -6.51 4.62 -7.69
CA GLU A 136 -6.90 4.94 -9.08
C GLU A 136 -6.10 4.09 -10.08
N TRP A 137 -4.79 3.98 -9.86
CA TRP A 137 -3.91 3.12 -10.66
C TRP A 137 -4.35 1.65 -10.61
N VAL A 138 -4.65 1.14 -9.42
CA VAL A 138 -5.12 -0.24 -9.24
C VAL A 138 -6.45 -0.43 -9.96
N GLN A 139 -7.42 0.48 -9.82
CA GLN A 139 -8.69 0.38 -10.53
C GLN A 139 -8.53 0.37 -12.05
N GLN A 140 -7.55 1.09 -12.59
CA GLN A 140 -7.30 1.11 -14.03
C GLN A 140 -6.61 -0.17 -14.54
N ASN A 141 -5.64 -0.68 -13.78
CA ASN A 141 -4.70 -1.71 -14.24
C ASN A 141 -4.97 -3.13 -13.71
N ILE A 142 -5.70 -3.30 -12.60
CA ILE A 142 -5.83 -4.61 -11.93
C ILE A 142 -6.53 -5.69 -12.78
N GLY A 143 -7.30 -5.28 -13.78
CA GLY A 143 -7.91 -6.20 -14.75
C GLY A 143 -6.87 -7.02 -15.52
N LEU A 144 -5.69 -6.46 -15.80
CA LEU A 144 -4.59 -7.18 -16.46
C LEU A 144 -4.04 -8.33 -15.60
N PHE A 145 -4.26 -8.25 -14.28
CA PHE A 145 -3.80 -9.23 -13.32
C PHE A 145 -4.89 -10.24 -12.90
N GLY A 146 -6.08 -10.18 -13.51
CA GLY A 146 -7.22 -11.04 -13.18
C GLY A 146 -8.06 -10.54 -11.99
N GLY A 147 -7.99 -9.24 -11.70
CA GLY A 147 -8.72 -8.60 -10.62
C GLY A 147 -9.98 -7.86 -11.07
N ASP A 148 -11.01 -7.93 -10.25
CA ASP A 148 -12.26 -7.21 -10.46
C ASP A 148 -12.12 -5.74 -10.02
N LYS A 149 -12.18 -4.82 -10.99
CA LYS A 149 -12.11 -3.36 -10.78
C LYS A 149 -13.23 -2.83 -9.87
N ALA A 150 -14.38 -3.51 -9.82
CA ALA A 150 -15.52 -3.12 -9.00
C ALA A 150 -15.44 -3.65 -7.55
N LYS A 151 -14.63 -4.68 -7.30
CA LYS A 151 -14.51 -5.34 -5.97
C LYS A 151 -13.16 -5.06 -5.29
N VAL A 152 -12.78 -3.80 -5.21
CA VAL A 152 -11.57 -3.36 -4.49
C VAL A 152 -11.92 -2.99 -3.04
N HIS A 153 -11.49 -3.81 -2.08
CA HIS A 153 -11.72 -3.61 -0.65
C HIS A 153 -10.48 -3.03 0.02
N LYS A 154 -10.62 -1.86 0.64
CA LYS A 154 -9.54 -1.18 1.37
C LYS A 154 -9.40 -1.79 2.77
N CYS A 155 -8.19 -2.20 3.13
CA CYS A 155 -7.86 -2.68 4.46
C CYS A 155 -6.69 -1.86 5.01
N MET A 156 -6.89 -1.25 6.18
CA MET A 156 -5.89 -0.42 6.84
C MET A 156 -5.69 -0.93 8.26
N ILE A 157 -4.44 -1.13 8.66
CA ILE A 157 -4.10 -1.28 10.08
C ILE A 157 -3.82 0.11 10.65
N CYS A 158 -4.63 0.53 11.61
CA CYS A 158 -4.28 1.67 12.45
C CYS A 158 -3.55 1.13 13.69
N ARG A 159 -2.22 1.22 13.72
CA ARG A 159 -1.45 0.96 14.95
C ARG A 159 -1.56 2.20 15.85
N LEU A 160 -2.66 2.31 16.59
CA LEU A 160 -2.78 3.27 17.69
C LEU A 160 -1.94 2.76 18.87
N SER A 161 -0.65 3.07 18.91
CA SER A 161 0.07 3.05 20.19
C SER A 161 -0.38 4.24 21.03
N GLY A 162 -1.49 4.10 21.77
CA GLY A 162 -1.78 5.03 22.89
C GLY A 162 -3.20 5.56 23.09
N ILE A 163 -4.27 5.04 22.45
CA ILE A 163 -5.65 5.44 22.83
C ILE A 163 -6.41 4.21 23.33
N THR A 164 -6.23 3.88 24.61
CA THR A 164 -7.23 3.12 25.37
C THR A 164 -8.32 4.09 25.80
N SER A 165 -9.27 4.37 24.90
CA SER A 165 -10.60 4.83 25.32
C SER A 165 -11.54 3.64 25.14
N PRO A 166 -11.83 2.86 26.20
CA PRO A 166 -12.89 1.90 26.12
C PRO A 166 -14.19 2.71 26.00
N ASN A 167 -15.06 2.30 25.08
CA ASN A 167 -16.45 2.75 24.95
C ASN A 167 -16.73 3.88 23.94
N ARG A 168 -16.49 3.67 22.62
CA ARG A 168 -17.45 4.24 21.64
C ARG A 168 -17.47 3.77 20.19
N TRP A 169 -16.93 2.62 19.77
CA TRP A 169 -17.14 2.22 18.35
C TRP A 169 -17.44 0.74 18.24
N GLY A 170 -18.71 0.45 17.92
CA GLY A 170 -19.24 -0.90 17.76
C GLY A 170 -18.70 -1.59 16.51
N LYS A 171 -18.27 -2.84 16.73
CA LYS A 171 -18.44 -4.00 15.86
C LYS A 171 -18.26 -3.78 14.34
N ARG A 172 -17.02 -3.84 13.85
CA ARG A 172 -16.72 -4.46 12.53
C ARG A 172 -15.24 -4.67 12.21
N TRP A 173 -14.45 -5.20 13.14
CA TRP A 173 -13.09 -5.64 12.82
C TRP A 173 -12.78 -6.94 13.56
N SER A 174 -12.54 -8.01 12.80
CA SER A 174 -12.06 -9.28 13.33
C SER A 174 -10.53 -9.24 13.41
N TYR A 175 -10.01 -9.30 14.63
CA TYR A 175 -8.60 -9.50 14.97
C TYR A 175 -8.20 -10.95 14.66
N VAL A 176 -7.09 -11.16 13.94
CA VAL A 176 -6.54 -12.50 13.67
C VAL A 176 -5.21 -12.60 14.42
N ASP A 177 -5.18 -13.50 15.42
CA ASP A 177 -4.02 -13.79 16.28
C ASP A 177 -2.98 -14.66 15.53
N ARG A 178 -1.71 -14.52 15.91
CA ARG A 178 -0.51 -14.79 15.12
C ARG A 178 0.21 -16.10 15.48
N SER A 179 -0.48 -17.12 15.99
CA SER A 179 0.15 -18.34 16.50
C SER A 179 -0.04 -19.55 15.57
N ASP A 180 0.64 -19.56 14.42
CA ASP A 180 1.20 -20.80 13.82
C ASP A 180 1.81 -20.50 12.45
N ALA A 181 3.08 -20.11 12.45
CA ALA A 181 3.91 -19.98 11.25
C ALA A 181 5.16 -20.84 11.44
N SER A 182 4.99 -22.16 11.41
CA SER A 182 6.11 -23.08 11.20
C SER A 182 5.84 -23.88 9.93
N LYS A 183 6.81 -23.87 9.03
CA LYS A 183 6.85 -24.50 7.70
C LYS A 183 6.31 -23.60 6.57
N LEU A 184 7.19 -22.95 5.80
CA LEU A 184 7.76 -23.49 4.56
C LEU A 184 8.66 -22.44 3.87
N VAL A 185 9.55 -22.96 3.03
CA VAL A 185 10.78 -22.41 2.44
C VAL A 185 10.52 -21.38 1.32
N ASP A 186 11.29 -20.29 1.31
CA ASP A 186 11.37 -19.29 0.24
C ASP A 186 12.05 -19.87 -1.02
N LEU A 187 11.47 -19.63 -2.20
CA LEU A 187 12.16 -19.70 -3.50
C LEU A 187 12.28 -18.28 -4.05
#